data_AF-A9TBC4-F1
#
_entry.id   AF-A9TBC4-F1
#
_cell.length_a   1.000
_cell.length_b   1.000
_cell.length_c   1.000
_cell.angle_alpha   90.00
_cell.angle_beta   90.00
_cell.angle_gamma   90.00
#
_symmetry.space_group_name_H-M   'P 1'
#
loop_
_entity.id
_entity.type
_entity.pdbx_description
1 polymer ?
#
loop_
_entity_poly.entity_id
_entity_poly.type
_entity_poly.pdbx_seq_one_letter_code
_entity_poly.pdbx_strand_id
1 'polypeptide(L)'
;MTPITKTESAHQKYRSGHYAEALELYTEALNAATLLNHQIALHSNRAACYLKLQQFKPAAEECSAVLELDAKHAGALMLRAQTLVAMKDYHSALFDVNRLLETNPESEVYRNLRERLRTQMALAPIPEADSETPPDSPSHQPMRKLPVLAGPPPKPVGWAAIPKPTGHTCVDYSRWSGLGDDISSDEEEAEEQPQYAYRLKNVGLSNIRVV
;
A
#
# COMPACT_ATOMS: atom_id res chain seq x y z
N MET A 1 0.70 -39.50 1.59
CA MET A 1 0.65 -38.41 2.59
C MET A 1 -0.70 -37.73 2.49
N THR A 2 -1.42 -37.57 3.60
CA THR A 2 -2.69 -36.84 3.65
C THR A 2 -2.44 -35.33 3.56
N PRO A 3 -3.38 -34.51 3.06
CA PRO A 3 -3.17 -33.07 2.91
C PRO A 3 -2.75 -32.36 4.22
N ILE A 4 -3.25 -32.83 5.36
CA ILE A 4 -2.89 -32.34 6.70
C ILE A 4 -1.39 -32.49 6.97
N THR A 5 -0.80 -33.63 6.59
CA THR A 5 0.65 -33.84 6.78
C THR A 5 1.49 -32.92 5.88
N LYS A 6 0.98 -32.54 4.71
CA LYS A 6 1.67 -31.63 3.79
C LYS A 6 1.65 -30.20 4.31
N THR A 7 0.53 -29.72 4.84
CA THR A 7 0.43 -28.37 5.40
C THR A 7 1.30 -28.22 6.65
N GLU A 8 1.36 -29.22 7.52
CA GLU A 8 2.25 -29.22 8.67
C GLU A 8 3.73 -29.14 8.25
N SER A 9 4.14 -29.90 7.24
CA SER A 9 5.48 -29.83 6.67
C SER A 9 5.78 -28.45 6.07
N ALA A 10 4.83 -27.87 5.34
CA ALA A 10 4.95 -26.52 4.79
C ALA A 10 5.11 -25.47 5.90
N HIS A 11 4.35 -25.59 7.01
CA HIS A 11 4.47 -24.71 8.17
C HIS A 11 5.87 -24.81 8.80
N GLN A 12 6.43 -26.02 8.87
CA GLN A 12 7.78 -26.23 9.38
C GLN A 12 8.81 -25.54 8.47
N LYS A 13 8.75 -25.77 7.15
CA LYS A 13 9.65 -25.13 6.18
C LYS A 13 9.56 -23.61 6.22
N TYR A 14 8.35 -23.05 6.34
CA TYR A 14 8.15 -21.62 6.51
C TYR A 14 8.84 -21.07 7.77
N ARG A 15 8.68 -21.74 8.92
CA ARG A 15 9.35 -21.35 10.17
C ARG A 15 10.86 -21.46 10.10
N SER A 16 11.36 -22.42 9.32
CA SER A 16 12.79 -22.60 9.06
C SER A 16 13.34 -21.64 7.99
N GLY A 17 12.55 -20.70 7.47
CA GLY A 17 12.98 -19.74 6.44
C GLY A 17 13.06 -20.30 5.02
N HIS A 18 12.71 -21.56 4.81
CA HIS A 18 12.73 -22.21 3.49
C HIS A 18 11.41 -21.92 2.75
N TYR A 19 11.21 -20.66 2.38
CA TYR A 19 9.93 -20.18 1.85
C TYR A 19 9.56 -20.76 0.49
N ALA A 20 10.54 -21.00 -0.39
CA ALA A 20 10.29 -21.60 -1.70
C ALA A 20 9.77 -23.05 -1.57
N GLU A 21 10.43 -23.86 -0.75
CA GLU A 21 9.98 -25.24 -0.47
C GLU A 21 8.62 -25.27 0.23
N ALA A 22 8.36 -24.34 1.16
CA ALA A 22 7.07 -24.21 1.79
C ALA A 22 5.97 -23.92 0.75
N LEU A 23 6.27 -23.06 -0.23
CA LEU A 23 5.33 -22.69 -1.30
C LEU A 23 4.96 -23.87 -2.20
N GLU A 24 5.93 -24.71 -2.56
CA GLU A 24 5.68 -25.95 -3.31
C GLU A 24 4.73 -26.87 -2.53
N LEU A 25 5.02 -27.09 -1.24
CA LEU A 25 4.17 -27.93 -0.37
C LEU A 25 2.75 -27.36 -0.20
N TYR A 26 2.61 -26.04 -0.06
CA TYR A 26 1.29 -25.40 -0.02
C TYR A 26 0.56 -25.51 -1.35
N THR A 27 1.27 -25.45 -2.49
CA THR A 27 0.67 -25.61 -3.82
C THR A 27 0.14 -27.01 -4.00
N GLU A 28 0.89 -28.03 -3.61
CA GLU A 28 0.41 -29.40 -3.60
C GLU A 28 -0.78 -29.62 -2.66
N ALA A 29 -0.74 -29.00 -1.48
CA ALA A 29 -1.85 -29.06 -0.53
C ALA A 29 -3.11 -28.39 -1.08
N LEU A 30 -2.97 -27.28 -1.81
CA LEU A 30 -4.08 -26.56 -2.44
C LEU A 30 -4.73 -27.38 -3.55
N ASN A 31 -3.94 -28.05 -4.38
CA ASN A 31 -4.44 -28.95 -5.41
C ASN A 31 -5.24 -30.14 -4.84
N ALA A 32 -4.95 -30.54 -3.60
CA ALA A 32 -5.67 -31.59 -2.89
C ALA A 32 -6.82 -31.05 -2.00
N ALA A 33 -6.98 -29.74 -1.87
CA ALA A 33 -7.92 -29.14 -0.94
C ALA A 33 -9.33 -29.04 -1.53
N THR A 34 -10.30 -29.68 -0.88
CA THR A 34 -11.72 -29.67 -1.29
C THR A 34 -12.58 -28.73 -0.45
N LEU A 35 -12.12 -28.35 0.74
CA LEU A 35 -12.87 -27.50 1.67
C LEU A 35 -12.49 -26.03 1.48
N LEU A 36 -13.51 -25.16 1.39
CA LEU A 36 -13.33 -23.72 1.18
C LEU A 36 -12.42 -23.07 2.24
N ASN A 37 -12.70 -23.34 3.53
CA ASN A 37 -11.89 -22.80 4.64
C ASN A 37 -10.41 -23.24 4.55
N HIS A 38 -10.16 -24.44 4.02
CA HIS A 38 -8.81 -24.94 3.84
C HIS A 38 -8.12 -24.21 2.67
N GLN A 39 -8.83 -23.98 1.55
CA GLN A 39 -8.32 -23.19 0.44
C GLN A 39 -7.99 -21.75 0.85
N ILE A 40 -8.87 -21.09 1.63
CA ILE A 40 -8.62 -19.75 2.19
C ILE A 40 -7.32 -19.71 3.00
N ALA A 41 -7.11 -20.69 3.89
CA ALA A 41 -5.91 -20.77 4.71
C ALA A 41 -4.65 -21.00 3.85
N LEU A 42 -4.74 -21.86 2.83
CA LEU A 42 -3.64 -22.18 1.93
C LEU A 42 -3.24 -20.99 1.05
N HIS A 43 -4.19 -20.27 0.45
CA HIS A 43 -3.92 -19.03 -0.28
C HIS A 43 -3.28 -17.97 0.62
N SER A 44 -3.80 -17.80 1.85
CA SER A 44 -3.21 -16.86 2.83
C SER A 44 -1.76 -17.21 3.17
N ASN A 45 -1.46 -18.51 3.34
CA ASN A 45 -0.10 -18.98 3.63
C ASN A 45 0.85 -18.85 2.44
N ARG A 46 0.36 -19.12 1.21
CA ARG A 46 1.12 -18.88 -0.03
C ARG A 46 1.46 -17.41 -0.19
N ALA A 47 0.50 -16.50 0.03
CA ALA A 47 0.74 -15.07 0.01
C ALA A 47 1.86 -14.66 0.98
N ALA A 48 1.87 -15.22 2.20
CA ALA A 48 2.92 -14.94 3.18
C ALA A 48 4.30 -15.45 2.71
N CYS A 49 4.36 -16.60 2.04
CA CYS A 49 5.60 -17.11 1.43
C CYS A 49 6.11 -16.18 0.34
N TYR A 50 5.23 -15.77 -0.59
CA TYR A 50 5.59 -14.84 -1.67
C TYR A 50 6.08 -13.50 -1.12
N LEU A 51 5.43 -12.97 -0.08
CA LEU A 51 5.88 -11.74 0.58
C LEU A 51 7.29 -11.88 1.15
N LYS A 52 7.59 -13.01 1.81
CA LYS A 52 8.94 -13.30 2.34
C LYS A 52 9.98 -13.48 1.25
N LEU A 53 9.58 -13.98 0.09
CA LEU A 53 10.41 -14.08 -1.11
C LEU A 53 10.51 -12.75 -1.89
N GLN A 54 9.91 -11.67 -1.39
CA GLN A 54 9.82 -10.37 -2.07
C GLN A 54 9.16 -10.42 -3.45
N GLN A 55 8.34 -11.44 -3.70
CA GLN A 55 7.53 -11.57 -4.91
C GLN A 55 6.18 -10.92 -4.66
N PHE A 56 6.12 -9.60 -4.76
CA PHE A 56 4.95 -8.84 -4.31
C PHE A 56 3.72 -9.01 -5.19
N LYS A 57 3.88 -9.10 -6.52
CA LYS A 57 2.74 -9.31 -7.44
C LYS A 57 1.99 -10.62 -7.14
N PRO A 58 2.63 -11.80 -7.11
CA PRO A 58 1.92 -13.03 -6.79
C PRO A 58 1.41 -13.05 -5.33
N ALA A 59 2.09 -12.40 -4.38
CA ALA A 59 1.55 -12.24 -3.03
C ALA A 59 0.19 -11.50 -3.03
N ALA A 60 0.07 -10.42 -3.80
CA ALA A 60 -1.17 -9.65 -3.89
C ALA A 60 -2.29 -10.43 -4.60
N GLU A 61 -1.95 -11.24 -5.61
CA GLU A 61 -2.89 -12.13 -6.30
C GLU A 61 -3.45 -13.20 -5.35
N GLU A 62 -2.59 -13.87 -4.58
CA GLU A 62 -3.00 -14.85 -3.57
C GLU A 62 -3.90 -14.22 -2.49
N CYS A 63 -3.57 -13.02 -2.01
CA CYS A 63 -4.46 -12.29 -1.10
C CYS A 63 -5.80 -11.95 -1.75
N SER A 64 -5.81 -11.60 -3.03
CA SER A 64 -7.04 -11.28 -3.76
C SER A 64 -7.93 -12.52 -3.91
N ALA A 65 -7.34 -13.69 -4.20
CA ALA A 65 -8.05 -14.96 -4.19
C ALA A 65 -8.71 -15.25 -2.84
N VAL A 66 -8.04 -14.95 -1.72
CA VAL A 66 -8.67 -15.07 -0.38
C VAL A 66 -9.86 -14.13 -0.24
N LEU A 67 -9.73 -12.88 -0.70
CA LEU A 67 -10.76 -11.85 -0.56
C LEU A 67 -11.96 -12.06 -1.50
N GLU A 68 -11.80 -12.82 -2.58
CA GLU A 68 -12.91 -13.30 -3.40
C GLU A 68 -13.77 -14.33 -2.64
N LEU A 69 -13.14 -15.15 -1.79
CA LEU A 69 -13.82 -16.18 -0.99
C LEU A 69 -14.37 -15.63 0.33
N ASP A 70 -13.60 -14.77 1.01
CA ASP A 70 -13.99 -14.05 2.21
C ASP A 70 -13.55 -12.59 2.11
N ALA A 71 -14.48 -11.74 1.65
CA ALA A 71 -14.24 -10.32 1.45
C ALA A 71 -13.84 -9.58 2.73
N LYS A 72 -14.19 -10.07 3.92
CA LYS A 72 -13.87 -9.42 5.20
C LYS A 72 -12.71 -10.09 5.93
N HIS A 73 -11.96 -10.96 5.27
CA HIS A 73 -10.82 -11.65 5.86
C HIS A 73 -9.71 -10.67 6.26
N ALA A 74 -9.67 -10.31 7.55
CA ALA A 74 -8.77 -9.29 8.07
C ALA A 74 -7.29 -9.62 7.81
N GLY A 75 -6.91 -10.90 7.90
CA GLY A 75 -5.54 -11.34 7.62
C GLY A 75 -5.11 -11.07 6.18
N ALA A 76 -6.02 -11.28 5.22
CA ALA A 76 -5.73 -11.08 3.79
C ALA A 76 -5.70 -9.60 3.42
N LEU A 77 -6.62 -8.79 3.98
CA LEU A 77 -6.58 -7.33 3.81
C LEU A 77 -5.27 -6.74 4.35
N MET A 78 -4.84 -7.16 5.55
CA MET A 78 -3.58 -6.68 6.13
C MET A 78 -2.37 -7.11 5.30
N LEU A 79 -2.30 -8.37 4.90
CA LEU A 79 -1.19 -8.90 4.13
C LEU A 79 -1.11 -8.27 2.73
N ARG A 80 -2.26 -8.04 2.08
CA ARG A 80 -2.32 -7.34 0.79
C ARG A 80 -1.90 -5.88 0.94
N ALA A 81 -2.37 -5.18 1.98
CA ALA A 81 -1.93 -3.81 2.26
C ALA A 81 -0.40 -3.72 2.43
N GLN A 82 0.22 -4.63 3.20
CA GLN A 82 1.67 -4.68 3.36
C GLN A 82 2.40 -4.95 2.03
N THR A 83 1.85 -5.84 1.22
CA THR A 83 2.39 -6.18 -0.11
C THR A 83 2.32 -4.98 -1.05
N LEU A 84 1.18 -4.29 -1.08
CA LEU A 84 0.96 -3.10 -1.90
C LEU A 84 1.85 -1.93 -1.46
N VAL A 85 2.11 -1.78 -0.16
CA VAL A 85 3.11 -0.83 0.36
C VAL A 85 4.50 -1.12 -0.18
N ALA A 86 4.90 -2.39 -0.20
CA ALA A 86 6.19 -2.78 -0.78
C ALA A 86 6.25 -2.50 -2.29
N MET A 87 5.10 -2.56 -2.98
CA MET A 87 4.96 -2.16 -4.39
C MET A 87 4.83 -0.65 -4.60
N LYS A 88 4.83 0.16 -3.52
CA LYS A 88 4.55 1.61 -3.54
C LYS A 88 3.17 1.99 -4.07
N ASP A 89 2.22 1.04 -4.12
CA ASP A 89 0.82 1.33 -4.41
C ASP A 89 0.09 1.68 -3.11
N TYR A 90 0.34 2.91 -2.64
CA TYR A 90 -0.22 3.38 -1.38
C TYR A 90 -1.73 3.62 -1.44
N HIS A 91 -2.29 3.91 -2.62
CA HIS A 91 -3.73 4.12 -2.80
C HIS A 91 -4.51 2.82 -2.55
N SER A 92 -4.10 1.72 -3.20
CA SER A 92 -4.72 0.42 -3.02
C SER A 92 -4.50 -0.11 -1.60
N ALA A 93 -3.31 0.11 -1.02
CA ALA A 93 -3.05 -0.26 0.38
C ALA A 93 -3.97 0.49 1.35
N LEU A 94 -4.19 1.79 1.13
CA LEU A 94 -5.06 2.62 1.97
C LEU A 94 -6.52 2.15 1.90
N PHE A 95 -6.98 1.73 0.71
CA PHE A 95 -8.30 1.14 0.54
C PHE A 95 -8.51 -0.10 1.42
N ASP A 96 -7.56 -1.03 1.42
CA ASP A 96 -7.64 -2.24 2.25
C ASP A 96 -7.58 -1.92 3.75
N VAL A 97 -6.75 -0.95 4.16
CA VAL A 97 -6.67 -0.51 5.56
C VAL A 97 -7.97 0.17 6.03
N ASN A 98 -8.64 0.92 5.16
CA ASN A 98 -9.95 1.50 5.50
C ASN A 98 -11.00 0.39 5.72
N ARG A 99 -11.01 -0.66 4.90
CA ARG A 99 -11.90 -1.82 5.10
C ARG A 99 -11.62 -2.54 6.42
N LEU A 100 -10.35 -2.64 6.83
CA LEU A 100 -9.98 -3.15 8.15
C LEU A 100 -10.55 -2.29 9.29
N LEU A 101 -10.48 -0.96 9.15
CA LEU A 101 -11.04 -0.02 10.13
C LEU A 101 -12.56 -0.04 10.18
N GLU A 102 -13.26 -0.37 9.09
CA GLU A 102 -14.72 -0.59 9.13
C GLU A 102 -15.10 -1.76 10.04
N THR A 103 -14.27 -2.81 10.09
CA THR A 103 -14.51 -3.98 10.94
C THR A 103 -14.04 -3.79 12.39
N ASN A 104 -12.92 -3.09 12.59
CA ASN A 104 -12.37 -2.81 13.91
C ASN A 104 -11.87 -1.36 13.95
N PRO A 105 -12.75 -0.41 14.26
CA PRO A 105 -12.41 1.01 14.22
C PRO A 105 -11.42 1.42 15.30
N GLU A 106 -11.39 0.71 16.43
CA GLU A 106 -10.54 1.00 17.60
C GLU A 106 -9.12 0.43 17.50
N SER A 107 -8.81 -0.27 16.41
CA SER A 107 -7.47 -0.83 16.20
C SER A 107 -6.43 0.29 15.97
N GLU A 108 -5.61 0.54 16.98
CA GLU A 108 -4.47 1.46 16.87
C GLU A 108 -3.52 1.05 15.74
N VAL A 109 -3.31 -0.25 15.55
CA VAL A 109 -2.45 -0.79 14.47
C VAL A 109 -2.94 -0.31 13.10
N TYR A 110 -4.26 -0.35 12.85
CA TYR A 110 -4.83 0.04 11.56
C TYR A 110 -4.84 1.56 11.40
N ARG A 111 -5.11 2.32 12.47
CA ARG A 111 -5.05 3.78 12.47
C ARG A 111 -3.62 4.27 12.15
N ASN A 112 -2.62 3.71 12.84
CA ASN A 112 -1.22 4.07 12.64
C ASN A 112 -0.75 3.74 11.21
N LEU A 113 -1.13 2.56 10.70
CA LEU A 113 -0.83 2.20 9.32
C LEU A 113 -1.50 3.17 8.33
N ARG A 114 -2.77 3.52 8.53
CA ARG A 114 -3.49 4.48 7.70
C ARG A 114 -2.80 5.84 7.64
N GLU A 115 -2.40 6.39 8.79
CA GLU A 115 -1.71 7.69 8.83
C GLU A 115 -0.34 7.61 8.15
N ARG A 116 0.42 6.53 8.36
CA ARG A 116 1.70 6.31 7.65
C ARG A 116 1.51 6.30 6.13
N LEU A 117 0.47 5.63 5.63
CA LEU A 117 0.16 5.60 4.20
C LEU A 117 -0.17 6.98 3.66
N ARG A 118 -0.99 7.75 4.36
CA ARG A 118 -1.33 9.13 3.98
C ARG A 118 -0.09 10.02 3.91
N THR A 119 0.82 9.90 4.87
CA THR A 119 2.09 10.63 4.84
C THR A 119 2.92 10.22 3.63
N GLN A 120 3.07 8.93 3.34
CA GLN A 120 3.81 8.44 2.17
C GLN A 120 3.22 8.95 0.85
N MET A 121 1.89 9.04 0.76
CA MET A 121 1.19 9.60 -0.40
C MET A 121 1.42 11.11 -0.55
N ALA A 122 1.45 11.85 0.56
CA ALA A 122 1.73 13.29 0.54
C ALA A 122 3.20 13.60 0.20
N LEU A 123 4.11 12.69 0.55
CA LEU A 123 5.54 12.79 0.24
C LEU A 123 5.88 12.26 -1.17
N ALA A 124 4.93 11.62 -1.87
CA ALA A 124 5.17 11.16 -3.21
C ALA A 124 5.57 12.37 -4.08
N PRO A 125 6.73 12.31 -4.77
CA PRO A 125 7.17 13.42 -5.60
C PRO A 125 6.08 13.77 -6.61
N ILE A 126 5.81 15.06 -6.76
CA ILE A 126 4.98 15.58 -7.86
C ILE A 126 5.52 14.91 -9.12
N PRO A 127 4.68 14.23 -9.92
CA PRO A 127 5.13 13.71 -11.20
C PRO A 127 5.76 14.90 -11.91
N GLU A 128 7.06 14.83 -12.21
CA GLU A 128 7.65 15.77 -13.15
C GLU A 128 6.78 15.62 -14.39
N ALA A 129 5.91 16.59 -14.61
CA ALA A 129 5.04 16.60 -15.76
C ALA A 129 5.99 16.52 -16.93
N ASP A 130 6.02 15.36 -17.60
CA ASP A 130 6.78 15.15 -18.81
C ASP A 130 6.62 16.42 -19.63
N SER A 131 7.73 17.13 -19.81
CA SER A 131 7.77 18.33 -20.60
C SER A 131 7.22 17.95 -21.96
N GLU A 132 5.94 18.21 -22.19
CA GLU A 132 5.33 18.05 -23.50
C GLU A 132 6.12 18.96 -24.42
N THR A 133 7.07 18.38 -25.13
CA THR A 133 7.67 18.99 -26.30
C THR A 133 6.49 19.37 -27.18
N PRO A 134 6.28 20.68 -27.47
CA PRO A 134 5.12 21.10 -28.22
C PRO A 134 5.09 20.33 -29.53
N PRO A 135 3.94 19.76 -29.93
CA PRO A 135 3.87 18.92 -31.12
C PRO A 135 4.37 19.72 -32.32
N ASP A 136 5.27 19.09 -33.07
CA ASP A 136 5.85 19.60 -34.30
C ASP A 136 4.81 20.32 -35.15
N SER A 137 5.18 21.53 -35.55
CA SER A 137 4.35 22.41 -36.37
C SER A 137 3.93 21.71 -37.67
N PRO A 138 2.63 21.52 -37.94
CA PRO A 138 2.22 21.05 -39.25
C PRO A 138 2.26 22.20 -40.25
N SER A 139 3.14 22.02 -41.24
CA SER A 139 3.12 22.54 -42.61
C SER A 139 1.91 23.41 -43.02
N HIS A 140 2.23 24.57 -43.60
CA HIS A 140 1.34 25.50 -44.28
C HIS A 140 0.21 24.83 -45.09
N GLN A 141 -1.03 25.06 -44.66
CA GLN A 141 -2.16 25.16 -45.60
C GLN A 141 -2.47 26.63 -45.85
N PRO A 142 -2.74 27.07 -47.09
CA PRO A 142 -3.11 28.45 -47.34
C PRO A 142 -4.49 28.74 -46.75
N MET A 143 -4.57 29.80 -45.94
CA MET A 143 -5.80 30.23 -45.28
C MET A 143 -6.91 30.57 -46.29
N ARG A 144 -8.09 30.00 -46.11
CA ARG A 144 -9.32 30.51 -46.76
C ARG A 144 -9.65 31.88 -46.15
N LYS A 145 -9.75 32.90 -47.00
CA LYS A 145 -10.10 34.27 -46.59
C LYS A 145 -11.53 34.29 -46.05
N LEU A 146 -11.70 34.63 -44.76
CA LEU A 146 -12.99 35.00 -44.18
C LEU A 146 -13.28 36.47 -44.53
N PRO A 147 -14.56 36.85 -44.80
CA PRO A 147 -14.90 38.22 -45.11
C PRO A 147 -14.74 39.12 -43.88
N VAL A 148 -14.11 40.28 -44.10
CA VAL A 148 -13.93 41.33 -43.11
C VAL A 148 -15.29 42.00 -42.86
N LEU A 149 -15.83 41.85 -41.65
CA LEU A 149 -16.88 42.72 -41.12
C LEU A 149 -16.35 43.46 -39.90
N ALA A 150 -16.73 44.73 -39.81
CA ALA A 150 -16.04 45.81 -39.12
C ALA A 150 -16.02 45.75 -37.58
N GLY A 151 -14.92 46.24 -37.01
CA GLY A 151 -14.79 46.69 -35.61
C GLY A 151 -13.53 46.17 -34.90
N PRO A 152 -12.69 47.02 -34.28
CA PRO A 152 -11.60 46.54 -33.43
C PRO A 152 -12.17 45.88 -32.16
N PRO A 153 -11.67 44.70 -31.73
CA PRO A 153 -12.09 44.11 -30.46
C PRO A 153 -11.59 44.97 -29.28
N PRO A 154 -12.36 45.07 -28.17
CA PRO A 154 -11.87 45.75 -26.98
C PRO A 154 -10.66 45.00 -26.42
N LYS A 155 -9.66 45.75 -25.95
CA LYS A 155 -8.44 45.22 -25.33
C LYS A 155 -8.81 44.32 -24.14
N PRO A 156 -8.18 43.14 -23.95
CA PRO A 156 -8.41 42.34 -22.77
C PRO A 156 -7.97 43.13 -21.53
N VAL A 157 -8.83 43.16 -20.52
CA VAL A 157 -8.51 43.69 -19.19
C VAL A 157 -7.39 42.82 -18.63
N GLY A 158 -6.19 43.38 -18.53
CA GLY A 158 -5.04 42.70 -17.92
C GLY A 158 -5.37 42.23 -16.51
N TRP A 159 -4.67 41.18 -16.05
CA TRP A 159 -4.84 40.58 -14.73
C TRP A 159 -5.09 41.63 -13.65
N ALA A 160 -6.31 41.67 -13.12
CA ALA A 160 -6.63 42.49 -11.97
C ALA A 160 -5.78 41.98 -10.80
N ALA A 161 -4.98 42.88 -10.21
CA ALA A 161 -4.16 42.58 -9.05
C ALA A 161 -5.05 42.04 -7.91
N ILE A 162 -4.81 40.81 -7.50
CA ILE A 162 -5.45 40.22 -6.32
C ILE A 162 -5.07 41.12 -5.12
N PRO A 163 -6.04 41.67 -4.36
CA PRO A 163 -5.73 42.46 -3.19
C PRO A 163 -4.96 41.60 -2.18
N LYS A 164 -3.86 42.14 -1.66
CA LYS A 164 -3.02 41.47 -0.64
C LYS A 164 -3.92 41.12 0.56
N PRO A 165 -3.83 39.90 1.13
CA PRO A 165 -4.57 39.59 2.34
C PRO A 165 -4.10 40.50 3.47
N THR A 166 -5.00 41.36 3.96
CA THR A 166 -4.77 42.18 5.15
C THR A 166 -4.87 41.29 6.38
N GLY A 167 -3.73 40.73 6.80
CA GLY A 167 -3.68 39.86 7.97
C GLY A 167 -2.42 39.01 8.10
N HIS A 168 -1.29 39.40 7.49
CA HIS A 168 -0.02 38.77 7.82
C HIS A 168 0.39 39.17 9.23
N THR A 169 0.21 38.25 10.18
CA THR A 169 1.10 38.17 11.32
C THR A 169 2.50 37.98 10.73
N CYS A 170 3.33 39.02 10.78
CA CYS A 170 4.73 38.88 10.44
C CYS A 170 5.32 37.87 11.45
N VAL A 171 5.55 36.64 11.01
CA VAL A 171 6.34 35.69 11.79
C VAL A 171 7.75 36.27 11.81
N ASP A 172 8.19 36.70 13.00
CA ASP A 172 9.51 37.27 13.21
C ASP A 172 10.55 36.15 13.17
N TYR A 173 11.22 36.00 12.02
CA TYR A 173 12.28 35.02 11.81
C TYR A 173 13.57 35.33 12.57
N SER A 174 13.64 36.46 13.29
CA SER A 174 14.79 36.83 14.12
C SER A 174 14.93 35.97 15.38
N ARG A 175 13.95 35.12 15.70
CA ARG A 175 13.95 34.28 16.91
C ARG A 175 14.74 32.97 16.79
N TRP A 176 15.15 32.56 15.58
CA TRP A 176 15.86 31.28 15.40
C TRP A 176 17.35 31.38 15.06
N SER A 177 17.93 32.58 15.04
CA SER A 177 19.36 32.78 14.72
C SER A 177 20.31 32.55 15.91
N GLY A 178 19.98 31.62 16.81
CA GLY A 178 20.71 31.46 18.08
C GLY A 178 20.81 30.05 18.64
N LEU A 179 20.56 28.99 17.84
CA LEU A 179 20.89 27.63 18.24
C LEU A 179 22.06 27.17 17.38
N GLY A 180 23.25 27.30 17.97
CA GLY A 180 24.52 26.99 17.35
C GLY A 180 24.65 25.52 17.00
N ASP A 181 25.46 25.31 15.96
CA ASP A 181 26.02 24.04 15.56
C ASP A 181 26.86 23.48 16.71
N ASP A 182 26.36 22.45 17.41
CA ASP A 182 27.15 21.57 18.28
C ASP A 182 26.32 20.31 18.59
N ILE A 183 26.21 19.38 17.64
CA ILE A 183 26.02 17.96 17.97
C ILE A 183 27.06 17.16 17.19
N SER A 184 28.11 16.86 17.93
CA SER A 184 29.17 15.89 17.67
C SER A 184 28.63 14.52 17.29
N SER A 185 29.45 13.84 16.49
CA SER A 185 29.39 12.46 16.02
C SER A 185 29.09 11.40 17.08
N ASP A 186 28.61 10.27 16.55
CA ASP A 186 28.71 8.89 17.05
C ASP A 186 27.66 8.41 18.06
N GLU A 187 26.53 7.92 17.55
CA GLU A 187 25.87 6.75 18.13
C GLU A 187 25.42 5.79 17.00
N GLU A 188 26.12 4.65 16.90
CA GLU A 188 25.68 3.47 16.14
C GLU A 188 24.44 2.88 16.83
N GLU A 189 23.25 3.24 16.36
CA GLU A 189 22.01 2.61 16.82
C GLU A 189 21.72 1.38 15.94
N ALA A 190 22.02 0.20 16.49
CA ALA A 190 21.72 -1.07 15.85
C ALA A 190 20.21 -1.22 15.61
N GLU A 191 19.81 -1.28 14.34
CA GLU A 191 18.43 -1.56 13.92
C GLU A 191 18.02 -2.98 14.35
N GLU A 192 17.48 -3.12 15.56
CA GLU A 192 16.82 -4.35 15.99
C GLU A 192 15.41 -4.39 15.36
N GLN A 193 15.29 -5.06 14.21
CA GLN A 193 14.02 -5.24 13.51
C GLN A 193 13.00 -5.98 14.39
N PRO A 194 11.76 -5.48 14.55
CA PRO A 194 10.76 -6.18 15.36
C PRO A 194 10.32 -7.49 14.69
N GLN A 195 10.68 -8.62 15.31
CA GLN A 195 10.14 -9.94 14.97
C GLN A 195 8.70 -10.08 15.48
N TYR A 196 7.72 -9.86 14.60
CA TYR A 196 6.33 -10.19 14.89
C TYR A 196 6.14 -11.72 14.87
N ALA A 197 6.08 -12.33 16.05
CA ALA A 197 5.69 -13.73 16.24
C ALA A 197 4.17 -13.84 16.48
N TYR A 198 3.42 -14.26 15.47
CA TYR A 198 2.00 -14.57 15.63
C TYR A 198 1.82 -15.84 16.45
N ARG A 199 1.28 -15.71 17.67
CA ARG A 199 0.95 -16.83 18.55
C ARG A 199 -0.47 -17.33 18.25
N LEU A 200 -0.58 -18.40 17.47
CA LEU A 200 -1.83 -19.15 17.28
C LEU A 200 -2.22 -19.80 18.62
N LYS A 201 -3.31 -19.35 19.23
CA LYS A 201 -3.91 -20.02 20.39
C LYS A 201 -4.79 -21.15 19.87
N ASN A 202 -4.38 -22.40 20.11
CA ASN A 202 -5.25 -23.56 19.89
C ASN A 202 -6.35 -23.51 20.95
N VAL A 203 -7.57 -23.15 20.54
CA VAL A 203 -8.76 -23.31 21.37
C VAL A 203 -9.14 -24.80 21.35
N GLY A 204 -9.01 -25.46 22.49
CA GLY A 204 -9.36 -26.87 22.65
C GLY A 204 -10.85 -27.08 22.42
N LEU A 205 -11.20 -27.92 21.45
CA LEU A 205 -12.54 -28.44 21.26
C LEU A 205 -12.82 -29.47 22.36
N SER A 206 -13.59 -29.08 23.37
CA SER A 206 -14.20 -30.03 24.31
C SER A 206 -15.34 -30.77 23.60
N ASN A 207 -15.16 -32.09 23.42
CA ASN A 207 -16.13 -32.98 22.81
C ASN A 207 -17.45 -33.00 23.62
N ILE A 208 -18.54 -32.55 23.00
CA ILE A 208 -19.89 -32.74 23.53
C ILE A 208 -20.32 -34.16 23.19
N ARG A 209 -20.41 -35.01 24.22
CA ARG A 209 -21.05 -36.33 24.14
C ARG A 209 -22.56 -36.12 24.12
N VAL A 210 -23.22 -36.45 23.01
CA VAL A 210 -24.68 -36.57 22.98
C VAL A 210 -25.02 -37.99 23.45
N VAL A 211 -25.82 -38.07 24.51
CA VAL A 211 -26.45 -39.30 25.03
C VAL A 211 -27.77 -39.49 24.30
#